data_AF-A0A1M3MV48-F1
#
_entry.id   AF-A0A1M3MV48-F1
#
_cell.length_a   1.000
_cell.length_b   1.000
_cell.length_c   1.000
_cell.angle_alpha   90.00
_cell.angle_beta   90.00
_cell.angle_gamma   90.00
#
_symmetry.space_group_name_H-M   'P 1'
#
loop_
_entity.id
_entity.type
_entity.pdbx_description
1 polymer ?
#
loop_
_entity_poly.entity_id
_entity_poly.type
_entity_poly.pdbx_seq_one_letter_code
_entity_poly.pdbx_strand_id
1 'polypeptide(L)'
;MTDAMLDQQAAVLRSRIGRAASYAERERNVADLATIESELQTRENATRRAAQQEHGGVKLCKRVADLPGKDIHGAEHWWLQTARKEAGMGPTTGNVPGHGESLPETWATQLVDHSREPKTNCEPVDKVVDEDCVDRELQLGATTGNWTPGLNDCHSVVKRIIDKCHDEAVTKALEADTARRLRDADAGAP
;
A
#
# COMPACT_ATOMS: atom_id res chain seq x y z
N MET A 1 -58.57 -42.30 -36.82
CA MET A 1 -58.25 -41.46 -35.64
C MET A 1 -56.74 -41.45 -35.36
N THR A 2 -55.86 -41.43 -36.38
CA THR A 2 -54.45 -41.81 -36.16
C THR A 2 -53.42 -40.75 -36.57
N ASP A 3 -53.57 -40.04 -37.69
CA ASP A 3 -52.49 -39.12 -38.13
C ASP A 3 -52.52 -37.73 -37.47
N ALA A 4 -53.70 -37.16 -37.26
CA ALA A 4 -53.83 -35.84 -36.63
C ALA A 4 -53.32 -35.81 -35.18
N MET A 5 -53.46 -36.92 -34.44
CA MET A 5 -52.92 -37.03 -33.07
C MET A 5 -51.40 -37.18 -33.06
N LEU A 6 -50.82 -37.88 -34.04
CA LEU A 6 -49.38 -38.02 -34.21
C LEU A 6 -48.73 -36.67 -34.56
N ASP A 7 -49.34 -35.89 -35.46
CA ASP A 7 -48.85 -34.55 -35.80
C ASP A 7 -48.92 -33.58 -34.61
N GLN A 8 -49.98 -33.66 -33.81
CA GLN A 8 -50.13 -32.83 -32.62
C GLN A 8 -49.10 -33.19 -31.54
N GLN A 9 -48.79 -34.48 -31.37
CA GLN A 9 -47.72 -34.93 -30.47
C GLN A 9 -46.34 -34.50 -30.97
N ALA A 10 -46.07 -34.59 -32.28
CA ALA A 10 -44.81 -34.16 -32.87
C ALA A 10 -44.56 -32.65 -32.71
N ALA A 11 -45.60 -31.82 -32.88
CA ALA A 11 -45.51 -30.37 -32.68
C ALA A 11 -45.18 -30.00 -31.23
N VAL A 12 -45.80 -30.68 -30.26
CA VAL A 12 -45.53 -30.47 -28.82
C VAL A 12 -44.09 -30.88 -28.47
N LEU A 13 -43.60 -31.99 -29.03
CA LEU A 13 -42.21 -32.42 -28.81
C LEU A 13 -41.20 -31.42 -29.38
N ARG A 14 -41.41 -30.94 -30.61
CA ARG A 14 -40.53 -29.92 -31.23
C ARG A 14 -40.51 -28.62 -30.43
N SER A 15 -41.67 -28.17 -29.92
CA SER A 15 -41.78 -27.00 -29.04
C SER A 15 -41.02 -27.18 -27.71
N ARG A 16 -41.06 -28.38 -27.13
CA ARG A 16 -40.33 -28.69 -25.88
C ARG A 16 -38.82 -28.74 -26.10
N ILE A 17 -38.37 -29.35 -27.20
CA ILE A 17 -36.95 -29.41 -27.58
C ILE A 17 -36.39 -28.00 -27.84
N GLY A 18 -37.11 -27.15 -28.59
CA GLY A 18 -36.68 -25.78 -28.85
C GLY A 18 -36.57 -24.92 -27.57
N ARG A 19 -37.52 -25.07 -26.64
CA ARG A 19 -37.44 -24.39 -25.34
C ARG A 19 -36.24 -24.86 -24.51
N ALA A 20 -36.03 -26.17 -24.42
CA ALA A 20 -34.89 -26.75 -23.71
C ALA A 20 -33.54 -26.28 -24.28
N ALA A 21 -33.41 -26.18 -25.61
CA ALA A 21 -32.22 -25.64 -26.25
C ALA A 21 -31.97 -24.17 -25.88
N SER A 22 -33.02 -23.32 -25.85
CA SER A 22 -32.88 -21.91 -25.43
C SER A 22 -32.55 -21.73 -23.95
N TYR A 23 -32.91 -22.70 -23.10
CA TYR A 23 -32.56 -22.70 -21.68
C TYR A 23 -31.09 -23.06 -21.50
N ALA A 24 -30.62 -24.13 -22.16
CA ALA A 24 -29.22 -24.54 -22.14
C ALA A 24 -28.28 -23.46 -22.70
N GLU A 25 -28.71 -22.73 -23.73
CA GLU A 25 -27.93 -21.61 -24.28
C GLU A 25 -27.90 -20.39 -23.35
N ARG A 26 -29.01 -20.09 -22.66
CA ARG A 26 -29.02 -19.07 -21.60
C ARG A 26 -28.14 -19.44 -20.41
N GLU A 27 -28.14 -20.69 -20.00
CA GLU A 27 -27.26 -21.17 -18.91
C GLU A 27 -25.78 -21.08 -19.27
N ARG A 28 -25.41 -21.40 -20.52
CA ARG A 28 -24.04 -21.18 -21.02
C ARG A 28 -23.65 -19.71 -20.99
N ASN A 29 -24.50 -18.82 -21.50
CA ASN A 29 -24.22 -17.38 -21.50
C ASN A 29 -24.09 -16.80 -20.07
N VAL A 30 -24.85 -17.31 -19.10
CA VAL A 30 -24.73 -16.91 -17.68
C VAL A 30 -23.43 -17.41 -17.06
N ALA A 31 -22.99 -18.63 -17.40
CA ALA A 31 -21.71 -19.17 -16.94
C ALA A 31 -20.51 -18.38 -17.51
N ASP A 32 -20.60 -17.95 -18.77
CA ASP A 32 -19.58 -17.11 -19.41
C ASP A 32 -19.49 -15.73 -18.75
N LEU A 33 -20.64 -15.11 -18.42
CA LEU A 33 -20.67 -13.83 -17.69
C LEU A 33 -20.06 -13.93 -16.29
N ALA A 34 -20.39 -14.97 -15.53
CA ALA A 34 -19.81 -15.19 -14.21
C ALA A 34 -18.28 -15.36 -14.26
N THR A 35 -17.78 -15.98 -15.33
CA THR A 35 -16.33 -16.14 -15.56
C THR A 35 -15.68 -14.78 -15.85
N ILE A 36 -16.27 -13.98 -16.73
CA ILE A 36 -15.78 -12.62 -17.06
C ILE A 36 -15.76 -11.72 -15.81
N GLU A 37 -16.82 -11.74 -15.00
CA GLU A 37 -16.89 -10.98 -13.75
C GLU A 37 -15.78 -11.42 -12.77
N SER A 38 -15.55 -12.72 -12.63
CA SER A 38 -14.48 -13.27 -11.80
C SER A 38 -13.09 -12.84 -12.27
N GLU A 39 -12.85 -12.83 -13.58
CA GLU A 39 -11.58 -12.37 -14.16
C GLU A 39 -11.37 -10.87 -13.96
N LEU A 40 -12.41 -10.05 -14.16
CA LEU A 40 -12.36 -8.61 -13.91
C LEU A 40 -12.07 -8.31 -12.45
N GLN A 41 -12.73 -9.00 -11.53
CA GLN A 41 -12.52 -8.83 -10.11
C GLN A 41 -11.12 -9.30 -9.67
N THR A 42 -10.61 -10.36 -10.30
CA THR A 42 -9.23 -10.82 -10.09
C THR A 42 -8.22 -9.77 -10.57
N ARG A 43 -8.43 -9.17 -11.74
CA ARG A 43 -7.58 -8.09 -12.26
C ARG A 43 -7.65 -6.84 -11.40
N GLU A 44 -8.83 -6.42 -10.97
CA GLU A 44 -9.00 -5.28 -10.07
C GLU A 44 -8.30 -5.51 -8.73
N ASN A 45 -8.42 -6.70 -8.16
CA ASN A 45 -7.70 -7.08 -6.94
C ASN A 45 -6.18 -7.11 -7.14
N ALA A 46 -5.69 -7.61 -8.29
CA ALA A 46 -4.28 -7.58 -8.62
C ALA A 46 -3.76 -6.15 -8.75
N THR A 47 -4.51 -5.26 -9.42
CA THR A 47 -4.16 -3.84 -9.55
C THR A 47 -4.18 -3.12 -8.19
N ARG A 48 -5.17 -3.40 -7.32
CA ARG A 48 -5.20 -2.84 -5.96
C ARG A 48 -4.03 -3.34 -5.12
N ARG A 49 -3.66 -4.62 -5.22
CA ARG A 49 -2.50 -5.18 -4.52
C ARG A 49 -1.21 -4.56 -5.04
N ALA A 50 -1.06 -4.40 -6.35
CA ALA A 50 0.07 -3.71 -6.94
C ALA A 50 0.13 -2.25 -6.46
N ALA A 51 -0.99 -1.52 -6.45
CA ALA A 51 -1.05 -0.15 -5.92
C ALA A 51 -0.76 -0.06 -4.42
N GLN A 52 -1.24 -1.02 -3.61
CA GLN A 52 -0.89 -1.10 -2.19
C GLN A 52 0.58 -1.43 -1.96
N GLN A 53 1.20 -2.20 -2.86
CA GLN A 53 2.64 -2.40 -2.91
C GLN A 53 3.37 -1.14 -3.40
N GLU A 54 2.77 -0.32 -4.26
CA GLU A 54 3.35 0.96 -4.73
C GLU A 54 3.25 2.09 -3.69
N HIS A 55 2.27 2.04 -2.78
CA HIS A 55 2.27 2.85 -1.54
C HIS A 55 3.15 2.23 -0.44
N GLY A 56 3.80 1.10 -0.73
CA GLY A 56 4.86 0.53 0.08
C GLY A 56 4.48 0.11 1.50
N GLY A 57 3.19 -0.12 1.79
CA GLY A 57 2.75 -0.46 3.15
C GLY A 57 3.20 0.52 4.25
N VAL A 58 3.71 1.70 3.88
CA VAL A 58 4.39 2.61 4.81
C VAL A 58 3.35 3.38 5.58
N LYS A 59 3.50 3.39 6.90
CA LYS A 59 2.63 4.12 7.81
C LYS A 59 3.43 5.16 8.58
N LEU A 60 2.83 6.35 8.71
CA LEU A 60 3.24 7.37 9.64
C LEU A 60 2.60 7.07 11.00
N CYS A 61 3.42 6.71 11.96
CA CYS A 61 3.00 6.47 13.32
C CYS A 61 3.27 7.69 14.20
N LYS A 62 2.33 7.99 15.10
CA LYS A 62 2.34 9.16 15.97
C LYS A 62 1.88 8.80 17.38
N ARG A 63 2.49 9.43 18.37
CA ARG A 63 1.98 9.49 19.74
C ARG A 63 2.28 10.84 20.37
N VAL A 64 1.63 11.16 21.47
CA VAL A 64 2.06 12.29 22.31
C VAL A 64 3.45 11.97 22.87
N ALA A 65 4.40 12.88 22.68
CA ALA A 65 5.74 12.77 23.21
C ALA A 65 5.70 12.93 24.75
N ASP A 66 6.29 11.99 25.47
CA ASP A 66 6.37 12.01 26.94
C ASP A 66 7.71 12.59 27.40
N LEU A 67 7.87 13.91 27.23
CA LEU A 67 9.09 14.64 27.56
C LEU A 67 9.05 15.14 29.02
N PRO A 68 10.04 14.80 29.87
CA PRO A 68 10.05 15.28 31.25
C PRO A 68 10.43 16.76 31.34
N GLY A 69 9.73 17.50 32.20
CA GLY A 69 10.15 18.83 32.66
C GLY A 69 9.86 20.01 31.73
N LYS A 70 9.16 19.81 30.61
CA LYS A 70 8.55 20.90 29.85
C LYS A 70 7.15 20.46 29.45
N ASP A 71 6.15 21.19 29.92
CA ASP A 71 4.77 21.17 29.44
C ASP A 71 4.71 21.61 27.96
N ILE A 72 5.37 20.89 27.06
CA ILE A 72 5.09 20.99 25.62
C ILE A 72 3.86 20.12 25.38
N HIS A 73 2.75 20.49 26.01
CA HIS A 73 1.46 19.83 25.85
C HIS A 73 1.16 19.70 24.35
N GLY A 74 1.19 18.47 23.83
CA GLY A 74 0.84 18.17 22.44
C GLY A 74 1.98 18.08 21.43
N ALA A 75 3.26 18.07 21.84
CA ALA A 75 4.32 17.68 20.91
C ALA A 75 4.10 16.22 20.49
N GLU A 76 3.89 15.96 19.20
CA GLU A 76 3.79 14.60 18.68
C GLU A 76 5.19 14.01 18.45
N HIS A 77 5.36 12.75 18.77
CA HIS A 77 6.51 11.94 18.40
C HIS A 77 6.17 11.13 17.16
N TRP A 78 6.96 11.28 16.10
CA TRP A 78 6.71 10.67 14.79
C TRP A 78 7.75 9.60 14.46
N TRP A 79 7.31 8.48 13.91
CA TRP A 79 8.15 7.42 13.36
C TRP A 79 7.47 6.73 12.18
N LEU A 80 8.22 5.89 11.47
CA LEU A 80 7.74 5.16 10.30
C LEU A 80 7.61 3.67 10.60
N GLN A 81 6.57 3.06 10.04
CA GLN A 81 6.36 1.62 10.03
C GLN A 81 6.26 1.12 8.59
N THR A 82 7.01 0.08 8.27
CA THR A 82 6.92 -0.71 7.03
C THR A 82 6.48 -2.13 7.37
N ALA A 83 6.40 -3.03 6.39
CA ALA A 83 6.18 -4.46 6.67
C ALA A 83 7.37 -5.11 7.42
N ARG A 84 8.56 -4.52 7.32
CA ARG A 84 9.81 -5.09 7.85
C ARG A 84 10.29 -4.42 9.14
N LYS A 85 10.00 -3.14 9.33
CA LYS A 85 10.60 -2.32 10.39
C LYS A 85 9.63 -1.31 10.96
N GLU A 86 9.87 -0.93 12.20
CA GLU A 86 9.21 0.20 12.84
C GLU A 86 10.31 1.01 13.54
N ALA A 87 10.64 2.18 12.99
CA ALA A 87 11.81 2.93 13.42
C ALA A 87 11.63 4.43 13.25
N GLY A 88 12.33 5.19 14.10
CA GLY A 88 12.25 6.63 14.17
C GLY A 88 13.44 7.21 14.93
N MET A 89 13.48 8.53 15.05
CA MET A 89 14.55 9.23 15.76
C MET A 89 14.54 8.88 17.25
N GLY A 90 15.73 8.63 17.80
CA GLY A 90 16.00 8.30 19.20
C GLY A 90 17.31 8.87 19.72
N PRO A 91 17.52 8.97 21.05
CA PRO A 91 18.84 9.20 21.60
C PRO A 91 19.82 8.09 21.16
N THR A 92 21.10 8.45 21.07
CA THR A 92 22.20 7.51 20.75
C THR A 92 22.37 6.37 21.76
N THR A 93 21.80 6.50 22.97
CA THR A 93 21.72 5.41 23.96
C THR A 93 20.83 4.25 23.50
N GLY A 94 20.08 4.41 22.40
CA GLY A 94 19.25 3.36 21.82
C GLY A 94 17.86 3.23 22.45
N ASN A 95 17.54 4.07 23.44
CA ASN A 95 16.20 4.17 24.01
C ASN A 95 15.28 4.95 23.06
N VAL A 96 13.96 4.78 23.18
CA VAL A 96 12.98 5.60 22.45
C VAL A 96 12.80 6.93 23.19
N PRO A 97 12.85 8.11 22.51
CA PRO A 97 12.65 9.40 23.15
C PRO A 97 11.29 9.47 23.84
N GLY A 98 11.27 10.17 24.96
CA GLY A 98 10.05 10.39 25.72
C GLY A 98 9.59 9.16 26.51
N HIS A 99 10.51 8.57 27.27
CA HIS A 99 10.26 7.66 28.39
C HIS A 99 10.88 8.27 29.68
N GLY A 100 10.63 9.56 29.92
CA GLY A 100 11.02 10.22 31.18
C GLY A 100 12.51 10.60 31.35
N GLU A 101 13.35 10.53 30.31
CA GLU A 101 14.73 11.04 30.37
C GLU A 101 14.82 12.52 29.94
N SER A 102 15.44 13.37 30.79
CA SER A 102 15.63 14.80 30.56
C SER A 102 16.48 15.06 29.33
N LEU A 103 15.96 15.76 28.32
CA LEU A 103 16.68 16.18 27.11
C LEU A 103 17.57 17.43 27.41
N PRO A 104 18.91 17.36 27.48
CA PRO A 104 19.81 18.49 27.24
C PRO A 104 19.69 18.93 25.78
N GLU A 105 19.92 20.21 25.54
CA GLU A 105 19.71 20.90 24.26
C GLU A 105 20.61 20.44 23.09
N THR A 106 21.44 19.40 23.26
CA THR A 106 22.42 18.92 22.27
C THR A 106 22.56 17.40 22.21
N TRP A 107 21.47 16.66 22.38
CA TRP A 107 21.54 15.19 22.26
C TRP A 107 21.84 14.73 20.85
N ALA A 108 22.95 13.99 20.71
CA ALA A 108 23.18 13.18 19.54
C ALA A 108 22.07 12.13 19.43
N THR A 109 21.45 12.10 18.26
CA THR A 109 20.33 11.21 17.93
C THR A 109 20.72 10.21 16.85
N GLN A 110 20.00 9.10 16.81
CA GLN A 110 20.11 8.07 15.81
C GLN A 110 18.73 7.46 15.51
N LEU A 111 18.63 6.61 14.51
CA LEU A 111 17.42 5.80 14.32
C LEU A 111 17.39 4.63 15.30
N VAL A 112 16.27 4.47 15.99
CA VAL A 112 16.04 3.42 17.00
C VAL A 112 14.76 2.65 16.70
N ASP A 113 14.69 1.44 17.23
CA ASP A 113 13.54 0.55 17.08
C ASP A 113 12.34 1.10 17.87
N HIS A 114 11.20 1.23 17.18
CA HIS A 114 9.93 1.69 17.73
C HIS A 114 8.86 0.57 17.75
N SER A 115 9.21 -0.67 17.42
CA SER A 115 8.27 -1.81 17.35
C SER A 115 7.57 -2.14 18.68
N ARG A 116 8.12 -1.66 19.80
CA ARG A 116 7.60 -1.86 21.15
C ARG A 116 6.77 -0.68 21.65
N GLU A 117 6.69 0.40 20.88
CA GLU A 117 5.90 1.57 21.25
C GLU A 117 4.40 1.26 21.17
N PRO A 118 3.57 1.81 22.09
CA PRO A 118 2.13 1.72 21.94
C PRO A 118 1.73 2.42 20.65
N LYS A 119 1.10 1.66 19.73
CA LYS A 119 0.62 2.15 18.44
C LYS A 119 -0.62 3.02 18.67
N THR A 120 -0.41 4.30 18.99
CA THR A 120 -1.52 5.20 19.33
C THR A 120 -2.24 5.69 18.09
N ASN A 121 -1.51 6.04 17.03
CA ASN A 121 -2.10 6.34 15.72
C ASN A 121 -1.11 6.01 14.60
N CYS A 122 -1.43 5.09 13.69
CA CYS A 122 -0.59 4.74 12.54
C CYS A 122 -1.43 4.76 11.27
N GLU A 123 -1.19 5.76 10.42
CA GLU A 123 -1.96 6.01 9.20
C GLU A 123 -1.07 5.77 7.97
N PRO A 124 -1.63 5.29 6.84
CA PRO A 124 -0.89 5.26 5.58
C PRO A 124 -0.34 6.64 5.24
N VAL A 125 0.89 6.71 4.74
CA VAL A 125 1.43 7.96 4.23
C VAL A 125 0.60 8.45 3.03
N ASP A 126 0.43 9.77 2.92
CA ASP A 126 -0.40 10.43 1.89
C ASP A 126 0.27 10.49 0.51
N LYS A 127 1.56 10.16 0.44
CA LYS A 127 2.38 10.13 -0.76
C LYS A 127 2.64 8.71 -1.23
N VAL A 128 2.88 8.55 -2.53
CA VAL A 128 3.47 7.32 -3.09
C VAL A 128 4.93 7.25 -2.62
N VAL A 129 5.32 6.19 -1.95
CA VAL A 129 6.69 6.02 -1.45
C VAL A 129 7.17 4.60 -1.73
N ASP A 130 8.46 4.48 -2.03
CA ASP A 130 9.10 3.19 -2.17
C ASP A 130 9.45 2.62 -0.78
N GLU A 131 8.79 1.52 -0.39
CA GLU A 131 9.05 0.81 0.88
C GLU A 131 10.51 0.37 1.00
N ASP A 132 11.12 -0.09 -0.10
CA ASP A 132 12.52 -0.51 -0.09
C ASP A 132 13.45 0.67 0.14
N CYS A 133 13.11 1.86 -0.35
CA CYS A 133 13.82 3.08 0.00
C CYS A 133 13.65 3.39 1.49
N VAL A 134 12.42 3.38 2.00
CA VAL A 134 12.15 3.69 3.41
C VAL A 134 12.91 2.74 4.32
N ASP A 135 12.93 1.44 4.04
CA ASP A 135 13.65 0.46 4.85
C ASP A 135 15.18 0.60 4.79
N ARG A 136 15.74 1.14 3.70
CA ARG A 136 17.16 1.50 3.64
C ARG A 136 17.46 2.73 4.50
N GLU A 137 16.60 3.74 4.45
CA GLU A 137 16.75 4.94 5.29
C GLU A 137 16.53 4.63 6.77
N LEU A 138 15.65 3.68 7.10
CA LEU A 138 15.38 3.21 8.47
C LEU A 138 16.45 2.22 8.99
N GLN A 139 17.72 2.55 8.80
CA GLN A 139 18.82 1.77 9.33
C GLN A 139 19.03 2.08 10.82
N LEU A 140 18.70 1.12 11.69
CA LEU A 140 18.91 1.26 13.14
C LEU A 140 20.38 1.58 13.46
N GLY A 141 20.58 2.52 14.38
CA GLY A 141 21.90 3.05 14.76
C GLY A 141 22.47 4.09 13.80
N ALA A 142 21.83 4.37 12.66
CA ALA A 142 22.26 5.44 11.78
C ALA A 142 22.10 6.79 12.49
N THR A 143 23.18 7.57 12.54
CA THR A 143 23.15 8.89 13.17
C THR A 143 22.21 9.82 12.43
N THR A 144 21.35 10.51 13.18
CA THR A 144 20.49 11.57 12.65
C THR A 144 21.04 12.95 12.99
N GLY A 145 22.18 13.04 13.70
CA GLY A 145 22.78 14.31 14.13
C GLY A 145 22.27 14.78 15.49
N ASN A 146 22.56 16.03 15.86
CA ASN A 146 22.08 16.58 17.13
C ASN A 146 20.61 16.99 17.03
N TRP A 147 19.83 16.66 18.04
CA TRP A 147 18.43 17.10 18.10
C TRP A 147 18.36 18.63 18.10
N THR A 148 17.58 19.20 17.20
CA THR A 148 17.37 20.65 17.11
C THR A 148 15.92 20.90 16.71
N PRO A 149 15.09 21.54 17.56
CA PRO A 149 13.68 21.75 17.27
C PRO A 149 13.48 22.45 15.92
N GLY A 150 12.60 21.91 15.08
CA GLY A 150 12.27 22.44 13.75
C GLY A 150 13.31 22.19 12.66
N LEU A 151 14.52 21.72 12.99
CA LEU A 151 15.60 21.47 12.03
C LEU A 151 15.96 19.98 11.96
N ASN A 152 16.21 19.38 13.10
CA ASN A 152 16.55 17.96 13.23
C ASN A 152 15.80 17.36 14.41
N ASP A 153 14.53 17.08 14.20
CA ASP A 153 13.64 16.46 15.17
C ASP A 153 12.92 15.25 14.53
N CYS A 154 12.05 14.60 15.31
CA CYS A 154 11.33 13.41 14.85
C CYS A 154 10.43 13.69 13.63
N HIS A 155 9.83 14.88 13.54
CA HIS A 155 9.03 15.29 12.39
C HIS A 155 9.90 15.50 11.16
N SER A 156 11.00 16.24 11.30
CA SER A 156 11.88 16.58 10.17
C SER A 156 12.61 15.37 9.61
N VAL A 157 13.02 14.42 10.47
CA VAL A 157 13.59 13.13 10.04
C VAL A 157 12.59 12.33 9.23
N VAL A 158 11.38 12.13 9.75
CA VAL A 158 10.34 11.35 9.07
C VAL A 158 9.96 11.99 7.74
N LYS A 159 9.73 13.30 7.72
CA LYS A 159 9.41 14.04 6.49
C LYS A 159 10.52 13.91 5.45
N ARG A 160 11.79 14.05 5.85
CA ARG A 160 12.95 13.91 4.95
C ARG A 160 13.02 12.52 4.32
N ILE A 161 12.75 11.46 5.09
CA ILE A 161 12.74 10.08 4.58
C ILE A 161 11.58 9.90 3.58
N ILE A 162 10.36 10.34 3.94
CA ILE A 162 9.19 10.26 3.06
C ILE A 162 9.46 11.00 1.75
N ASP A 163 9.94 12.26 1.82
CA ASP A 163 10.18 13.08 0.63
C ASP A 163 11.24 12.44 -0.27
N LYS A 164 12.35 11.96 0.29
CA LYS A 164 13.40 11.25 -0.47
C LYS A 164 12.86 10.00 -1.17
N CYS A 165 12.09 9.19 -0.46
CA CYS A 165 11.59 7.92 -0.99
C CYS A 165 10.38 8.07 -1.91
N HIS A 166 9.66 9.19 -1.82
CA HIS A 166 8.69 9.60 -2.82
C HIS A 166 9.39 9.97 -4.14
N ASP A 167 10.45 10.78 -4.09
CA ASP A 167 11.17 11.19 -5.29
C ASP A 167 11.82 9.98 -6.00
N GLU A 168 12.33 9.01 -5.24
CA GLU A 168 12.82 7.74 -5.79
C GLU A 168 11.69 6.94 -6.46
N ALA A 169 10.51 6.85 -5.82
CA ALA A 169 9.35 6.16 -6.39
C ALA A 169 8.88 6.80 -7.71
N VAL A 170 8.77 8.13 -7.74
CA VAL A 170 8.39 8.88 -8.94
C VAL A 170 9.41 8.66 -10.07
N THR A 171 10.70 8.69 -9.75
CA THR A 171 11.77 8.43 -10.73
C THR A 171 11.65 7.04 -11.35
N LYS A 172 11.48 6.00 -10.51
CA LYS A 172 11.30 4.62 -10.98
C LYS A 172 10.07 4.47 -11.88
N ALA A 173 8.96 5.11 -11.53
CA ALA A 173 7.73 5.08 -12.32
C ALA A 173 7.93 5.74 -13.69
N LEU A 174 8.61 6.88 -13.77
CA LEU A 174 8.92 7.57 -15.02
C LEU A 174 9.86 6.76 -15.93
N GLU A 175 10.87 6.11 -15.36
CA GLU A 175 11.79 5.23 -16.09
C GLU A 175 11.06 4.01 -16.65
N ALA A 176 10.20 3.37 -15.84
CA ALA A 176 9.39 2.23 -16.27
C ALA A 176 8.41 2.61 -17.40
N ASP A 177 7.77 3.78 -17.31
CA ASP A 177 6.90 4.31 -18.36
C ASP A 177 7.66 4.55 -19.66
N THR A 178 8.82 5.20 -19.57
CA THR A 178 9.70 5.46 -20.71
C THR A 178 10.13 4.15 -21.37
N ALA A 179 10.59 3.17 -20.59
CA ALA A 179 10.99 1.87 -21.09
C ALA A 179 9.83 1.11 -21.76
N ARG A 180 8.60 1.24 -21.24
CA ARG A 180 7.41 0.66 -21.88
C ARG A 180 7.15 1.29 -23.24
N ARG A 181 7.15 2.63 -23.31
CA ARG A 181 6.94 3.36 -24.58
C ARG A 181 7.98 3.00 -25.65
N LEU A 182 9.25 2.83 -25.26
CA LEU A 182 10.30 2.43 -26.18
C LEU A 182 10.05 1.01 -26.75
N ARG A 183 9.66 0.05 -25.90
CA ARG A 183 9.31 -1.31 -26.36
C ARG A 183 8.11 -1.32 -27.30
N ASP A 184 7.08 -0.53 -26.99
CA ASP A 184 5.87 -0.45 -27.81
C ASP A 184 6.15 0.18 -29.18
N ALA A 185 7.09 1.15 -29.25
CA ALA A 185 7.53 1.74 -30.51
C ALA A 185 8.28 0.73 -31.39
N ASP A 186 9.13 -0.10 -30.80
CA ASP A 186 9.88 -1.14 -31.54
C ASP A 186 8.97 -2.27 -32.05
N ALA A 187 7.93 -2.63 -31.28
CA ALA A 187 6.97 -3.67 -31.67
C ALA A 187 6.02 -3.24 -32.80
N GLY A 188 5.92 -1.93 -33.07
CA GLY A 188 5.10 -1.35 -34.14
C GLY A 188 5.85 -1.04 -35.43
N ALA A 189 7.15 -1.34 -35.51
CA ALA A 189 7.94 -1.16 -36.73
C ALA A 189 7.62 -2.28 -37.75
N PRO A 190 7.23 -1.96 -38.99
CA PRO A 190 6.81 -2.92 -40.01
C PRO A 190 7.93 -3.81 -40.55
#